data_AF-A0A7H8W483-F1
#
_entry.id   AF-A0A7H8W483-F1
#
_cell.length_a   1.000
_cell.length_b   1.000
_cell.length_c   1.000
_cell.angle_alpha   90.00
_cell.angle_beta   90.00
_cell.angle_gamma   90.00
#
_symmetry.space_group_name_H-M   'P 1'
#
loop_
_entity.id
_entity.type
_entity.pdbx_description
1 polymer ?
#
loop_
_entity_poly.entity_id
_entity_poly.type
_entity_poly.pdbx_seq_one_letter_code
_entity_poly.pdbx_strand_id
1 'polypeptide(L)'
;MRNLFVFFTYFTLTTCFSQNTKIDSDQLFTTQQIDSICEKNNRSIISEGSTNVILETKTKKEKPVISNGRGGFSYQLYLNHFNEENYNALSNAEKRKYNIDKYSNLIKGLYHQSIHFENSYSENIYGEFYYFKTTLFYAKIKIERIEKNKENISEIFNLSIADLNDPRPIKNVFLKDIKKMIEEKNKKIIEIYNNK
;
A
#
# COMPACT_ATOMS: atom_id res chain seq x y z
N MET A 1 72.14 22.22 -3.66
CA MET A 1 70.82 22.17 -4.37
C MET A 1 70.76 20.81 -5.04
N ARG A 2 69.82 19.90 -4.81
CA ARG A 2 68.44 20.04 -4.34
C ARG A 2 67.94 18.60 -4.07
N ASN A 3 67.54 18.36 -2.82
CA ASN A 3 66.45 17.48 -2.35
C ASN A 3 66.46 16.04 -2.91
N LEU A 4 66.91 15.02 -2.19
CA LEU A 4 66.41 14.48 -0.90
C LEU A 4 64.91 14.12 -0.97
N PHE A 5 64.63 12.85 -0.66
CA PHE A 5 63.34 12.15 -0.56
C PHE A 5 62.84 11.33 -1.76
N VAL A 6 63.65 10.29 -2.03
CA VAL A 6 63.22 8.93 -2.37
C VAL A 6 62.23 8.40 -1.33
N PHE A 7 61.12 7.82 -1.82
CA PHE A 7 60.19 6.91 -1.13
C PHE A 7 59.57 7.38 0.18
N PHE A 8 58.35 7.91 0.09
CA PHE A 8 57.30 7.57 1.05
C PHE A 8 55.99 7.39 0.27
N THR A 9 55.92 6.30 -0.49
CA THR A 9 54.67 5.60 -0.81
C THR A 9 54.06 5.14 0.51
N TYR A 10 53.36 6.04 1.18
CA TYR A 10 52.54 5.73 2.35
C TYR A 10 51.35 6.68 2.34
N PHE A 11 50.19 6.08 2.05
CA PHE A 11 49.03 6.27 2.91
C PHE A 11 48.60 7.74 3.11
N THR A 12 48.30 8.46 2.03
CA THR A 12 47.12 9.32 2.11
C THR A 12 45.91 8.41 2.00
N LEU A 13 45.56 7.84 3.16
CA LEU A 13 44.26 7.27 3.44
C LEU A 13 43.21 8.18 2.80
N THR A 14 42.67 7.74 1.68
CA THR A 14 41.30 8.05 1.33
C THR A 14 40.48 7.47 2.46
N THR A 15 40.32 8.28 3.51
CA THR A 15 39.27 8.09 4.48
C THR A 15 38.00 8.28 3.67
N CYS A 16 37.58 7.17 3.06
CA CYS A 16 36.20 6.95 2.75
C CYS A 16 35.53 7.05 4.11
N PHE A 17 35.12 8.26 4.47
CA PHE A 17 33.97 8.46 5.32
C PHE A 17 32.83 7.81 4.53
N SER A 18 32.76 6.48 4.56
CA SER A 18 31.49 5.81 4.69
C SER A 18 30.89 6.53 5.87
N GLN A 19 30.01 7.49 5.56
CA GLN A 19 29.09 8.02 6.51
C GLN A 19 28.40 6.76 7.02
N ASN A 20 28.87 6.28 8.16
CA ASN A 20 28.14 5.43 9.05
C ASN A 20 27.05 6.35 9.60
N THR A 21 26.16 6.78 8.70
CA THR A 21 24.82 7.14 9.06
C THR A 21 24.38 5.89 9.79
N LYS A 22 24.32 6.01 11.12
CA LYS A 22 23.30 5.28 11.86
C LYS A 22 22.05 5.52 11.03
N ILE A 23 21.68 4.51 10.24
CA ILE A 23 20.39 4.49 9.58
C ILE A 23 19.45 4.53 10.76
N ASP A 24 18.89 5.72 11.01
CA ASP A 24 17.91 5.92 12.06
C ASP A 24 16.93 4.76 11.96
N SER A 25 16.71 4.14 13.11
CA SER A 25 16.05 2.85 13.31
C SER A 25 14.59 2.79 12.86
N ASP A 26 14.09 3.83 12.19
CA ASP A 26 12.67 4.04 11.89
C ASP A 26 12.38 4.12 10.39
N GLN A 27 13.31 3.71 9.52
CA GLN A 27 13.01 3.63 8.08
C GLN A 27 11.97 2.52 7.82
N LEU A 28 10.71 2.96 7.67
CA LEU A 28 9.57 2.16 7.22
C LEU A 28 9.91 1.46 5.89
N PHE A 29 9.38 0.25 5.69
CA PHE A 29 9.56 -0.48 4.44
C PHE A 29 8.97 0.30 3.27
N THR A 30 9.65 0.26 2.12
CA THR A 30 9.07 0.74 0.87
C THR A 30 8.00 -0.25 0.38
N THR A 31 7.06 0.23 -0.42
CA THR A 31 6.04 -0.62 -1.06
C THR A 31 6.67 -1.76 -1.84
N GLN A 32 7.72 -1.48 -2.62
CA GLN A 32 8.49 -2.48 -3.37
C GLN A 32 9.07 -3.59 -2.49
N GLN A 33 9.56 -3.24 -1.30
CA GLN A 33 10.08 -4.24 -0.36
C GLN A 33 8.96 -5.14 0.16
N ILE A 34 7.79 -4.57 0.49
CA ILE A 34 6.62 -5.35 0.90
C ILE A 34 6.09 -6.22 -0.24
N ASP A 35 6.03 -5.71 -1.46
CA ASP A 35 5.63 -6.46 -2.65
C ASP A 35 6.49 -7.70 -2.84
N SER A 36 7.81 -7.53 -2.82
CA SER A 36 8.76 -8.65 -2.96
C SER A 36 8.63 -9.69 -1.84
N ILE A 37 8.28 -9.27 -0.63
CA ILE A 37 8.08 -10.17 0.51
C ILE A 37 6.74 -10.90 0.39
N CYS A 38 5.68 -10.21 -0.05
CA CYS A 38 4.34 -10.78 -0.19
C CYS A 38 4.26 -11.78 -1.35
N GLU A 39 4.94 -11.52 -2.47
CA GLU A 39 5.05 -12.45 -3.61
C GLU A 39 5.66 -13.81 -3.20
N LYS A 40 6.54 -13.84 -2.19
CA LYS A 40 7.23 -15.06 -1.76
C LYS A 40 6.44 -15.90 -0.76
N ASN A 41 5.45 -15.32 -0.06
CA ASN A 41 4.94 -15.93 1.16
C ASN A 41 3.68 -16.78 1.04
N ASN A 42 2.99 -16.82 -0.11
CA ASN A 42 1.81 -17.67 -0.46
C ASN A 42 0.64 -17.78 0.55
N ARG A 43 0.76 -17.25 1.77
CA ARG A 43 -0.28 -17.22 2.79
C ARG A 43 -1.14 -16.00 2.55
N SER A 44 -2.36 -16.24 2.09
CA SER A 44 -3.34 -15.19 1.91
C SER A 44 -4.65 -15.51 2.62
N ILE A 45 -5.26 -14.49 3.23
CA ILE A 45 -6.63 -14.56 3.76
C ILE A 45 -7.51 -13.89 2.72
N ILE A 46 -8.57 -14.58 2.30
CA ILE A 46 -9.51 -14.07 1.29
C ILE A 46 -10.88 -13.90 1.96
N SER A 47 -11.50 -12.74 1.75
CA SER A 47 -12.86 -12.44 2.19
C SER A 47 -13.62 -11.80 1.03
N GLU A 48 -14.75 -12.40 0.64
CA GLU A 48 -15.55 -11.96 -0.51
C GLU A 48 -17.00 -11.72 -0.12
N GLY A 49 -17.71 -10.94 -0.92
CA GLY A 49 -19.12 -10.70 -0.71
C GLY A 49 -19.79 -9.97 -1.88
N SER A 50 -21.11 -9.89 -1.83
CA SER A 50 -21.91 -9.10 -2.76
C SER A 50 -22.15 -7.69 -2.23
N THR A 51 -22.36 -6.74 -3.13
CA THR A 51 -22.68 -5.35 -2.79
C THR A 51 -23.85 -4.88 -3.64
N ASN A 52 -24.76 -4.12 -3.01
CA ASN A 52 -25.82 -3.40 -3.70
C ASN A 52 -25.69 -1.93 -3.31
N VAL A 53 -25.74 -1.04 -4.30
CA VAL A 53 -25.57 0.40 -4.10
C VAL A 53 -26.72 1.14 -4.76
N ILE A 54 -27.32 2.08 -4.06
CA ILE A 54 -28.34 2.98 -4.62
C ILE A 54 -27.70 4.36 -4.74
N LEU A 55 -27.65 4.89 -5.95
CA LEU A 55 -27.19 6.26 -6.20
C LEU A 55 -28.40 7.15 -6.46
N GLU A 56 -28.55 8.19 -5.65
CA GLU A 56 -29.51 9.26 -5.89
C GLU A 56 -28.79 10.50 -6.41
N THR A 57 -29.12 10.90 -7.63
CA THR A 57 -28.54 12.09 -8.26
C THR A 57 -29.58 13.20 -8.26
N LYS A 58 -29.32 14.30 -7.55
CA LYS A 58 -30.19 15.49 -7.53
C LYS A 58 -29.70 16.53 -8.52
N THR A 59 -30.44 16.76 -9.59
CA THR A 59 -30.28 17.92 -10.48
C THR A 59 -31.15 19.08 -9.98
N LYS A 60 -30.63 20.32 -10.05
CA LYS A 60 -31.23 21.55 -9.44
C LYS A 60 -32.68 21.86 -9.88
N LYS A 61 -33.26 21.16 -10.86
CA LYS A 61 -34.60 21.41 -11.41
C LYS A 61 -35.40 20.15 -11.77
N GLU A 62 -34.90 18.95 -11.46
CA GLU A 62 -35.54 17.69 -11.87
C GLU A 62 -35.73 16.73 -10.69
N LYS A 63 -36.64 15.76 -10.86
CA LYS A 63 -36.80 14.67 -9.91
C LYS A 63 -35.48 13.89 -9.78
N PRO A 64 -35.11 13.43 -8.58
CA PRO A 64 -33.90 12.66 -8.38
C PRO A 64 -33.91 11.40 -9.25
N VAL A 65 -32.82 11.16 -9.97
CA VAL A 65 -32.62 9.91 -10.72
C VAL A 65 -31.99 8.90 -9.78
N ILE A 66 -32.66 7.76 -9.63
CA ILE A 66 -32.21 6.63 -8.82
C ILE A 66 -31.58 5.60 -9.74
N SER A 67 -30.31 5.26 -9.49
CA SER A 67 -29.61 4.20 -10.19
C SER A 67 -29.24 3.08 -9.23
N ASN A 68 -29.69 1.86 -9.54
CA ASN A 68 -29.39 0.68 -8.76
C ASN A 68 -28.13 0.01 -9.31
N GLY A 69 -27.15 -0.19 -8.45
CA GLY A 69 -25.90 -0.86 -8.72
C GLY A 69 -25.84 -2.22 -8.03
N ARG A 70 -25.37 -3.24 -8.74
CA ARG A 70 -25.11 -4.58 -8.20
C ARG A 70 -23.68 -5.01 -8.50
N GLY A 71 -23.08 -5.73 -7.58
CA GLY A 71 -21.69 -6.08 -7.72
C GLY A 71 -21.15 -7.02 -6.66
N GLY A 72 -19.84 -7.15 -6.65
CA GLY A 72 -19.09 -7.93 -5.66
C GLY A 72 -17.87 -7.17 -5.17
N PHE A 73 -17.32 -7.65 -4.06
CA PHE A 73 -16.03 -7.20 -3.54
C PHE A 73 -15.21 -8.38 -3.02
N SER A 74 -13.89 -8.20 -3.01
CA SER A 74 -12.95 -9.12 -2.39
C SER A 74 -11.86 -8.35 -1.64
N TYR A 75 -11.43 -8.93 -0.53
CA TYR A 75 -10.22 -8.56 0.20
C TYR A 75 -9.26 -9.75 0.17
N GLN A 76 -7.99 -9.48 -0.11
CA GLN A 76 -6.93 -10.47 -0.04
C GLN A 76 -5.77 -9.90 0.77
N LEU A 77 -5.42 -10.54 1.89
CA LEU A 77 -4.34 -10.09 2.76
C LEU A 77 -3.14 -11.01 2.63
N TYR A 78 -2.00 -10.48 2.21
CA TYR A 78 -0.72 -11.17 2.25
C TYR A 78 0.00 -10.83 3.54
N LEU A 79 0.51 -11.86 4.21
CA LEU A 79 1.15 -11.74 5.51
C LEU A 79 2.61 -12.20 5.41
N ASN A 80 3.53 -11.34 5.82
CA ASN A 80 4.86 -11.80 6.16
C ASN A 80 4.87 -12.25 7.61
N HIS A 81 4.90 -13.56 7.83
CA HIS A 81 5.25 -14.12 9.13
C HIS A 81 6.76 -14.27 9.21
N PHE A 82 7.34 -13.83 10.32
CA PHE A 82 8.72 -14.12 10.64
C PHE A 82 8.94 -15.64 10.61
N ASN A 83 9.82 -16.12 9.72
CA ASN A 83 10.15 -17.53 9.61
C ASN A 83 11.31 -17.83 10.56
N GLU A 84 10.98 -18.29 11.75
CA GLU A 84 11.93 -18.60 12.82
C GLU A 84 12.90 -19.71 12.43
N GLU A 85 12.45 -20.73 11.69
CA GLU A 85 13.31 -21.82 11.20
C GLU A 85 14.39 -21.31 10.25
N ASN A 86 14.01 -20.47 9.27
CA ASN A 86 14.96 -19.85 8.34
C ASN A 86 15.90 -18.90 9.08
N TYR A 87 15.39 -18.11 10.03
CA TYR A 87 16.23 -17.24 10.85
C TYR A 87 17.24 -18.05 11.66
N ASN A 88 16.82 -19.16 12.25
CA ASN A 88 17.69 -20.03 13.04
C ASN A 88 18.80 -20.68 12.21
N ALA A 89 18.55 -20.93 10.92
CA ALA A 89 19.53 -21.43 9.95
C ALA A 89 20.59 -20.39 9.51
N LEU A 90 20.37 -19.09 9.76
CA LEU A 90 21.33 -18.04 9.42
C LEU A 90 22.59 -18.09 10.31
N SER A 91 23.73 -17.66 9.75
CA SER A 91 24.97 -17.48 10.51
C SER A 91 24.84 -16.34 11.53
N ASN A 92 25.71 -16.34 12.55
CA ASN A 92 25.73 -15.27 13.56
C ASN A 92 26.03 -13.87 12.99
N ALA A 93 26.70 -13.78 11.83
CA ALA A 93 26.95 -12.51 11.15
C ALA A 93 25.71 -12.02 10.39
N GLU A 94 24.93 -12.93 9.81
CA GLU A 94 23.67 -12.63 9.13
C GLU A 94 22.56 -12.28 10.12
N LYS A 95 22.46 -13.03 11.23
CA LYS A 95 21.53 -12.73 12.33
C LYS A 95 21.75 -11.32 12.88
N ARG A 96 23.00 -10.87 13.02
CA ARG A 96 23.35 -9.50 13.44
C ARG A 96 22.90 -8.41 12.48
N LYS A 97 22.72 -8.74 11.20
CA LYS A 97 22.18 -7.83 10.17
C LYS A 97 20.65 -7.93 10.03
N TYR A 98 20.05 -8.95 10.62
CA TYR A 98 18.63 -9.24 10.54
C TYR A 98 17.89 -8.54 11.68
N ASN A 99 17.20 -7.44 11.38
CA ASN A 99 16.39 -6.74 12.36
C ASN A 99 15.01 -7.43 12.49
N ILE A 100 14.86 -8.35 13.44
CA ILE A 100 13.63 -9.12 13.68
C ILE A 100 12.41 -8.20 13.82
N ASP A 101 12.54 -7.11 14.58
CA ASP A 101 11.44 -6.16 14.80
C ASP A 101 11.00 -5.47 13.51
N LYS A 102 11.96 -5.18 12.62
CA LYS A 102 11.71 -4.63 11.29
C LYS A 102 10.95 -5.66 10.42
N TYR A 103 11.35 -6.92 10.37
CA TYR A 103 10.66 -7.90 9.51
C TYR A 103 9.37 -8.48 10.11
N SER A 104 9.08 -8.19 11.38
CA SER A 104 7.91 -8.72 12.08
C SER A 104 6.61 -8.03 11.64
N ASN A 105 5.73 -8.81 11.01
CA ASN A 105 4.33 -8.49 10.70
C ASN A 105 4.11 -7.39 9.65
N LEU A 106 4.64 -7.59 8.44
CA LEU A 106 4.21 -6.83 7.27
C LEU A 106 2.87 -7.37 6.76
N ILE A 107 1.96 -6.46 6.42
CA ILE A 107 0.67 -6.80 5.81
C ILE A 107 0.58 -6.03 4.50
N LYS A 108 0.19 -6.73 3.44
CA LYS A 108 -0.33 -6.12 2.21
C LYS A 108 -1.78 -6.52 2.06
N GLY A 109 -2.68 -5.55 2.14
CA GLY A 109 -4.10 -5.72 1.83
C GLY A 109 -4.38 -5.36 0.38
N LEU A 110 -4.95 -6.27 -0.38
CA LEU A 110 -5.58 -5.99 -1.67
C LEU A 110 -7.08 -5.91 -1.49
N TYR A 111 -7.68 -4.93 -2.15
CA TYR A 111 -9.12 -4.76 -2.23
C TYR A 111 -9.52 -4.66 -3.70
N HIS A 112 -10.61 -5.33 -4.06
CA HIS A 112 -11.26 -5.14 -5.34
C HIS A 112 -12.77 -5.04 -5.14
N GLN A 113 -13.40 -4.11 -5.85
CA GLN A 113 -14.85 -4.02 -5.95
C GLN A 113 -15.23 -3.68 -7.38
N SER A 114 -16.24 -4.37 -7.88
CA SER A 114 -16.85 -4.09 -9.18
C SER A 114 -18.34 -3.93 -8.98
N ILE A 115 -18.89 -2.80 -9.44
CA ILE A 115 -20.32 -2.50 -9.38
C ILE A 115 -20.80 -2.15 -10.80
N HIS A 116 -21.87 -2.79 -11.23
CA HIS A 116 -22.58 -2.43 -12.45
C HIS A 116 -23.86 -1.67 -12.11
N PHE A 117 -23.98 -0.43 -12.58
CA PHE A 117 -25.19 0.38 -12.48
C PHE A 117 -26.04 0.18 -13.73
N GLU A 118 -27.27 -0.29 -13.52
CA GLU A 118 -28.19 -0.65 -14.59
C GLU A 118 -28.42 0.53 -15.55
N ASN A 119 -28.28 0.28 -16.85
CA ASN A 119 -28.44 1.27 -17.93
C ASN A 119 -27.56 2.53 -17.79
N SER A 120 -26.47 2.46 -17.03
CA SER A 120 -25.58 3.59 -16.79
C SER A 120 -24.12 3.20 -17.04
N TYR A 121 -23.36 2.91 -16.00
CA TYR A 121 -21.93 2.63 -16.07
C TYR A 121 -21.53 1.48 -15.15
N SER A 122 -20.37 0.89 -15.41
CA SER A 122 -19.69 0.04 -14.44
C SER A 122 -18.59 0.82 -13.74
N GLU A 123 -18.37 0.53 -12.46
CA GLU A 123 -17.29 1.09 -11.67
C GLU A 123 -16.44 -0.03 -11.08
N ASN A 124 -15.13 0.04 -11.30
CA ASN A 124 -14.16 -0.84 -10.64
C ASN A 124 -13.30 -0.03 -9.70
N ILE A 125 -13.10 -0.53 -8.48
CA ILE A 125 -12.25 0.07 -7.47
C ILE A 125 -11.21 -0.98 -7.08
N TYR A 126 -9.94 -0.62 -7.19
CA TYR A 126 -8.81 -1.43 -6.74
C TYR A 126 -8.10 -0.67 -5.64
N GLY A 127 -7.77 -1.36 -4.55
CA GLY A 127 -7.02 -0.81 -3.44
C GLY A 127 -5.84 -1.69 -3.08
N GLU A 128 -4.70 -1.06 -2.83
CA GLU A 128 -3.51 -1.69 -2.26
C GLU A 128 -3.16 -0.94 -0.98
N PHE A 129 -3.08 -1.66 0.14
CA PHE A 129 -2.89 -1.11 1.47
C PHE A 129 -1.65 -1.73 2.09
N TYR A 130 -0.73 -0.90 2.56
CA TYR A 130 0.58 -1.32 3.03
C TYR A 130 0.73 -0.96 4.50
N TYR A 131 1.05 -1.97 5.30
CA TYR A 131 1.10 -1.86 6.75
C TYR A 131 2.45 -2.27 7.30
N PHE A 132 2.81 -1.57 8.36
CA PHE A 132 3.80 -2.04 9.32
C PHE A 132 3.06 -2.41 10.60
N LYS A 133 3.10 -3.68 10.99
CA LYS A 133 2.17 -4.22 12.00
C LYS A 133 0.73 -3.92 11.57
N THR A 134 -0.08 -3.31 12.43
CA THR A 134 -1.46 -2.89 12.12
C THR A 134 -1.57 -1.42 11.70
N THR A 135 -0.45 -0.72 11.53
CA THR A 135 -0.43 0.70 11.17
C THR A 135 -0.32 0.85 9.66
N LEU A 136 -1.36 1.41 9.04
CA LEU A 136 -1.35 1.79 7.62
C LEU A 136 -0.34 2.92 7.42
N PHE A 137 0.60 2.76 6.49
CA PHE A 137 1.54 3.83 6.15
C PHE A 137 1.44 4.32 4.71
N TYR A 138 0.82 3.52 3.83
CA TYR A 138 0.63 3.87 2.43
C TYR A 138 -0.58 3.15 1.85
N ALA A 139 -1.33 3.84 0.98
CA ALA A 139 -2.44 3.29 0.23
C ALA A 139 -2.39 3.75 -1.22
N LYS A 140 -2.64 2.83 -2.14
CA LYS A 140 -2.85 3.10 -3.56
C LYS A 140 -4.26 2.71 -3.94
N ILE A 141 -5.00 3.64 -4.54
CA ILE A 141 -6.38 3.44 -4.97
C ILE A 141 -6.47 3.73 -6.46
N LYS A 142 -7.04 2.80 -7.23
CA LYS A 142 -7.43 3.01 -8.62
C LYS A 142 -8.94 2.93 -8.73
N ILE A 143 -9.55 3.91 -9.38
CA ILE A 143 -10.98 3.91 -9.68
C ILE A 143 -11.14 4.02 -11.19
N GLU A 144 -11.91 3.11 -11.77
CA GLU A 144 -12.25 3.09 -13.18
C GLU A 144 -13.75 3.20 -13.35
N ARG A 145 -14.19 4.03 -14.29
CA ARG A 145 -15.56 4.08 -14.78
C ARG A 145 -15.59 3.71 -16.25
N ILE A 146 -16.46 2.77 -16.57
CA ILE A 146 -16.64 2.23 -17.91
C ILE A 146 -18.09 2.52 -18.32
N GLU A 147 -18.24 3.30 -19.39
CA GLU A 147 -19.54 3.69 -19.96
C GLU A 147 -19.63 3.23 -21.40
N LYS A 148 -20.80 2.71 -21.82
CA LYS A 148 -20.98 2.25 -23.20
C LYS A 148 -20.82 3.44 -24.16
N ASN A 149 -20.02 3.24 -25.22
CA ASN A 149 -19.74 4.24 -26.24
C ASN A 149 -19.07 5.53 -25.74
N LYS A 150 -18.42 5.48 -24.57
CA LYS A 150 -17.59 6.57 -24.04
C LYS A 150 -16.20 6.05 -23.73
N GLU A 151 -15.25 6.97 -23.62
CA GLU A 151 -13.90 6.63 -23.15
C GLU A 151 -13.94 6.21 -21.68
N ASN A 152 -13.11 5.22 -21.35
CA ASN A 152 -12.95 4.78 -19.97
C ASN A 152 -12.21 5.86 -19.18
N ILE A 153 -12.75 6.23 -18.03
CA ILE A 153 -12.13 7.20 -17.14
C ILE A 153 -11.46 6.41 -16.01
N SER A 154 -10.16 6.61 -15.82
CA SER A 154 -9.40 5.99 -14.74
C SER A 154 -8.65 7.06 -13.96
N GLU A 155 -8.65 6.94 -12.64
CA GLU A 155 -7.89 7.82 -11.75
C GLU A 155 -7.14 6.97 -10.71
N ILE A 156 -5.89 7.36 -10.42
CA ILE A 156 -5.01 6.66 -9.49
C ILE A 156 -4.56 7.64 -8.41
N PHE A 157 -4.73 7.24 -7.16
CA PHE A 157 -4.28 7.95 -5.97
C PHE A 157 -3.20 7.14 -5.28
N ASN A 158 -2.09 7.79 -4.97
CA ASN A 158 -0.96 7.23 -4.26
C ASN A 158 -0.77 8.06 -2.99
N LEU A 159 -1.23 7.57 -1.84
CA LEU A 159 -1.36 8.35 -0.62
C LEU A 159 -0.49 7.77 0.49
N SER A 160 0.44 8.58 0.98
CA SER A 160 1.21 8.29 2.18
C SER A 160 0.39 8.58 3.45
N ILE A 161 0.88 8.14 4.61
CA ILE A 161 0.26 8.47 5.89
C ILE A 161 0.17 9.99 6.13
N ALA A 162 1.12 10.77 5.63
CA ALA A 162 1.07 12.23 5.72
C ALA A 162 -0.11 12.79 4.92
N ASP A 163 -0.33 12.26 3.71
CA ASP A 163 -1.47 12.66 2.87
C ASP A 163 -2.79 12.27 3.51
N LEU A 164 -2.87 11.09 4.14
CA LEU A 164 -4.06 10.60 4.83
C LEU A 164 -4.39 11.43 6.08
N ASN A 165 -3.37 11.87 6.82
CA ASN A 165 -3.53 12.67 8.04
C ASN A 165 -3.81 14.16 7.76
N ASP A 166 -3.57 14.63 6.54
CA ASP A 166 -3.92 16.00 6.14
C ASP A 166 -5.46 16.18 6.21
N PRO A 167 -6.00 17.26 6.80
CA PRO A 167 -7.45 17.45 6.91
C PRO A 167 -8.13 17.80 5.57
N ARG A 168 -7.37 18.16 4.53
CA ARG A 168 -7.94 18.55 3.23
C ARG A 168 -8.58 17.33 2.54
N PRO A 169 -9.83 17.44 2.07
CA PRO A 169 -10.49 16.34 1.39
C PRO A 169 -9.82 16.08 0.04
N ILE A 170 -9.67 14.79 -0.30
CA ILE A 170 -9.23 14.36 -1.63
C ILE A 170 -10.45 13.74 -2.31
N LYS A 171 -10.93 14.42 -3.35
CA LYS A 171 -12.05 13.94 -4.16
C LYS A 171 -11.55 13.51 -5.52
N ASN A 172 -12.12 12.45 -6.04
CA ASN A 172 -11.90 12.05 -7.43
C ASN A 172 -12.78 12.85 -8.39
N VAL A 173 -12.59 12.60 -9.69
CA VAL A 173 -13.42 13.18 -10.77
C VAL A 173 -14.92 12.86 -10.64
N PHE A 174 -15.28 11.82 -9.87
CA PHE A 174 -16.65 11.44 -9.57
C PHE A 174 -17.16 12.00 -8.22
N LEU A 175 -16.44 12.96 -7.63
CA LEU A 175 -16.74 13.62 -6.36
C LEU A 175 -16.77 12.71 -5.12
N LYS A 176 -16.24 11.48 -5.22
CA LYS A 176 -16.09 10.54 -4.11
C LYS A 176 -14.93 10.94 -3.23
N ASP A 177 -15.15 10.88 -1.92
CA ASP A 177 -14.12 11.12 -0.91
C ASP A 177 -13.19 9.91 -0.79
N ILE A 178 -11.95 10.07 -1.26
CA ILE A 178 -10.95 9.00 -1.30
C ILE A 178 -10.44 8.66 0.10
N LYS A 179 -10.28 9.66 0.98
CA LYS A 179 -9.78 9.43 2.34
C LYS A 179 -10.77 8.62 3.15
N LYS A 180 -12.06 9.02 3.11
CA LYS A 180 -13.12 8.27 3.79
C LYS A 180 -13.22 6.83 3.28
N MET A 181 -13.10 6.62 1.97
CA MET A 181 -13.09 5.27 1.40
C MET A 181 -11.92 4.45 1.94
N ILE A 182 -10.70 5.01 1.96
CA ILE A 182 -9.51 4.34 2.52
C ILE A 182 -9.72 3.99 3.98
N GLU A 183 -10.28 4.89 4.80
CA GLU A 183 -10.58 4.63 6.21
C GLU A 183 -11.54 3.45 6.40
N GLU A 184 -12.64 3.42 5.63
CA GLU A 184 -13.63 2.34 5.68
C GLU A 184 -13.01 0.99 5.31
N LYS A 185 -12.24 0.92 4.22
CA LYS A 185 -11.58 -0.32 3.78
C LYS A 185 -10.47 -0.73 4.73
N ASN A 186 -9.69 0.23 5.24
CA ASN A 186 -8.65 -0.01 6.23
C ASN A 186 -9.22 -0.67 7.49
N LYS A 187 -10.33 -0.14 8.03
CA LYS A 187 -11.01 -0.73 9.19
C LYS A 187 -11.39 -2.19 8.94
N LYS A 188 -11.91 -2.51 7.74
CA LYS A 188 -12.27 -3.88 7.38
C LYS A 188 -11.07 -4.81 7.22
N ILE A 189 -9.97 -4.32 6.63
CA ILE A 189 -8.72 -5.08 6.50
C ILE A 189 -8.17 -5.44 7.88
N ILE A 190 -8.15 -4.49 8.82
CA ILE A 190 -7.70 -4.76 10.20
C ILE A 190 -8.63 -5.74 10.91
N GLU A 191 -9.94 -5.64 10.70
CA GLU A 191 -10.91 -6.61 11.23
C GLU A 191 -10.63 -8.04 10.71
N ILE A 192 -10.43 -8.20 9.40
CA ILE A 192 -10.06 -9.49 8.78
C ILE A 192 -8.73 -10.00 9.34
N TYR A 193 -7.75 -9.11 9.53
CA TYR A 193 -6.45 -9.46 10.11
C TYR A 193 -6.55 -9.87 11.59
N ASN A 194 -7.49 -9.36 12.36
CA ASN A 194 -7.60 -9.70 13.78
C ASN A 194 -8.44 -10.97 14.01
N ASN A 195 -9.35 -11.30 13.08
CA ASN A 195 -10.23 -12.48 13.15
C ASN A 195 -9.62 -13.74 12.51
N LYS A 196 -8.29 -13.81 12.43
CA LYS A 196 -7.54 -14.91 11.81
C LYS A 196 -7.61 -16.22 12.59
#